data_AF-A0AAW7I3Z4-F1
#
_entry.id   AF-A0AAW7I3Z4-F1
#
_cell.length_a   1.000
_cell.length_b   1.000
_cell.length_c   1.000
_cell.angle_alpha   90.00
_cell.angle_beta   90.00
_cell.angle_gamma   90.00
#
_symmetry.space_group_name_H-M   'P 1'
#
loop_
_entity.id
_entity.type
_entity.pdbx_description
1 polymer ?
#
loop_
_entity_poly.entity_id
_entity_poly.type
_entity_poly.pdbx_seq_one_letter_code
_entity_poly.pdbx_strand_id
1 'polypeptide(L)'
;TEKWPTIRSIIAVERHRSANGKGTVDTSYYVSSLSPKHKLLGHYIRQHWRIENSQHYILDVVFNEDASRIAMEDAVENMALF
;
A
#
# COMPACT_ATOMS: atom_id res chain seq x y z
N THR A 1 -8.22 8.55 29.04
CA THR A 1 -8.08 7.41 28.11
C THR A 1 -7.19 7.83 26.98
N GLU A 2 -6.04 7.19 26.81
CA GLU A 2 -5.07 7.55 25.77
C GLU A 2 -5.56 7.01 24.41
N LYS A 3 -5.70 7.86 23.39
CA LYS A 3 -6.38 7.50 22.14
C LYS A 3 -5.58 6.53 21.26
N TRP A 4 -4.25 6.45 21.41
CA TRP A 4 -3.38 5.66 20.53
C TRP A 4 -2.11 5.13 21.24
N PRO A 5 -2.26 4.24 22.24
CA PRO A 5 -1.15 3.85 23.12
C PRO A 5 -0.03 3.07 22.42
N THR A 6 -0.27 2.58 21.21
CA THR A 6 0.66 1.73 20.45
C THR A 6 1.44 2.50 19.39
N ILE A 7 1.10 3.75 19.08
CA ILE A 7 1.83 4.54 18.07
C ILE A 7 3.21 4.90 18.62
N ARG A 8 4.26 4.60 17.85
CA ARG A 8 5.65 4.91 18.22
C ARG A 8 6.40 5.70 17.17
N SER A 9 5.89 5.81 15.95
CA SER A 9 6.47 6.65 14.91
C SER A 9 5.45 7.14 13.88
N ILE A 10 5.78 8.30 13.31
CA ILE A 10 5.20 8.84 12.07
C ILE A 10 6.34 8.91 11.06
N ILE A 11 6.12 8.40 9.86
CA ILE A 11 7.15 8.25 8.83
C ILE A 11 6.67 8.97 7.57
N ALA A 12 7.47 9.93 7.08
CA ALA A 12 7.27 10.55 5.78
C ALA A 12 8.14 9.84 4.74
N VAL A 13 7.56 9.48 3.60
CA VAL A 13 8.26 8.91 2.46
C VAL A 13 8.03 9.81 1.26
N GLU A 14 9.10 10.50 0.86
CA GLU A 14 9.13 11.31 -0.34
C GLU A 14 9.59 10.45 -1.53
N ARG A 15 8.84 10.51 -2.62
CA ARG A 15 9.15 9.82 -3.88
C ARG A 15 9.40 10.86 -4.94
N HIS A 16 10.58 10.76 -5.55
CA HIS A 16 10.97 11.56 -6.71
C HIS A 16 10.79 10.68 -7.94
N ARG A 17 9.93 11.10 -8.86
CA ARG A 17 9.75 10.42 -10.15
C ARG A 17 10.14 11.38 -11.26
N SER A 18 10.91 10.89 -12.23
CA SER A 18 11.17 11.62 -13.47
C SER A 18 10.61 10.83 -14.64
N ALA A 19 9.69 11.43 -15.41
CA ALA A 19 9.09 10.83 -16.58
C ALA A 19 8.88 11.89 -17.67
N ASN A 20 9.23 11.58 -18.92
CA ASN A 20 9.09 12.49 -20.06
C ASN A 20 9.71 13.89 -19.83
N GLY A 21 10.87 13.95 -19.16
CA GLY A 21 11.56 15.21 -18.84
C GLY A 21 10.90 16.05 -17.74
N LYS A 22 9.82 15.57 -17.10
CA LYS A 22 9.18 16.23 -15.96
C LYS A 22 9.46 15.45 -14.67
N GLY A 23 9.89 16.16 -13.63
CA GLY A 23 10.00 15.65 -12.28
C GLY A 23 8.70 15.85 -11.50
N THR A 24 8.28 14.85 -10.74
CA THR A 24 7.21 14.96 -9.73
C THR A 24 7.75 14.49 -8.38
N VAL A 25 7.22 15.10 -7.31
CA VAL A 25 7.56 14.76 -5.93
C VAL A 25 6.25 14.49 -5.20
N ASP A 26 6.14 13.30 -4.63
CA ASP A 26 4.97 12.86 -3.87
C ASP A 26 5.39 12.42 -2.47
N THR A 27 4.69 12.90 -1.44
CA THR A 27 4.96 12.50 -0.05
C THR A 27 3.79 11.68 0.50
N SER A 28 4.10 10.51 1.05
CA SER A 28 3.15 9.69 1.81
C SER A 28 3.53 9.64 3.29
N TYR A 29 2.53 9.61 4.17
CA TYR A 29 2.73 9.51 5.62
C TYR A 29 2.23 8.17 6.14
N TYR A 30 3.02 7.53 6.98
CA TYR A 30 2.70 6.26 7.64
C TYR A 30 2.73 6.41 9.15
N VAL A 31 1.85 5.70 9.83
CA VAL A 31 1.84 5.57 11.29
C VAL A 31 2.29 4.15 11.64
N SER A 32 3.20 4.00 12.61
CA SER A 32 3.69 2.69 13.00
C SER A 32 3.84 2.55 14.51
N SER A 33 3.63 1.32 14.99
CA SER A 33 3.99 0.89 16.34
C SER A 33 5.48 0.56 16.47
N LEU A 34 6.24 0.57 15.37
CA LEU A 34 7.68 0.42 15.39
C LEU A 34 8.38 1.72 15.80
N SER A 35 9.54 1.58 16.44
CA SER A 35 10.41 2.71 16.75
C SER A 35 10.89 3.41 15.47
N PRO A 36 11.03 4.74 15.45
CA PRO A 36 11.56 5.46 14.28
C PRO A 36 13.01 5.08 13.93
N LYS A 37 13.73 4.45 14.87
CA LYS A 37 15.10 3.92 14.66
C LYS A 37 15.13 2.50 14.11
N HIS A 38 13.97 1.90 13.83
CA HIS A 38 13.90 0.53 13.35
C HIS A 38 14.49 0.45 11.93
N LYS A 39 15.63 -0.24 11.80
CA LYS A 39 16.47 -0.25 10.58
C LYS A 39 15.73 -0.71 9.32
N LEU A 40 14.63 -1.47 9.46
CA LEU A 40 13.87 -2.04 8.36
C LEU A 40 12.60 -1.25 7.98
N LEU A 41 12.32 -0.08 8.56
CA LEU A 41 11.11 0.69 8.23
C LEU A 41 10.95 0.94 6.72
N GLY A 42 12.01 1.41 6.06
CA GLY A 42 11.99 1.63 4.62
C GLY A 42 11.82 0.34 3.82
N HIS A 43 12.30 -0.81 4.32
CA HIS A 43 12.08 -2.10 3.69
C HIS A 43 10.61 -2.51 3.77
N TYR A 44 9.99 -2.43 4.96
CA TYR A 44 8.57 -2.77 5.14
C TYR A 44 7.65 -1.89 4.30
N ILE A 45 7.92 -0.57 4.25
CA ILE A 45 7.15 0.32 3.39
C ILE A 45 7.29 -0.10 1.92
N ARG A 46 8.49 -0.40 1.43
CA ARG A 46 8.67 -0.88 0.04
C ARG A 46 7.97 -2.22 -0.23
N GLN A 47 7.99 -3.16 0.71
CA GLN A 47 7.28 -4.43 0.55
C GLN A 47 5.76 -4.23 0.49
N HIS A 48 5.22 -3.29 1.29
CA HIS A 48 3.80 -2.94 1.24
C HIS A 48 3.39 -2.45 -0.16
N TRP A 49 4.17 -1.56 -0.79
CA TRP A 49 3.91 -1.12 -2.18
C TRP A 49 4.03 -2.24 -3.21
N ARG A 50 4.79 -3.30 -2.93
CA ARG A 50 4.92 -4.42 -3.86
C ARG A 50 3.62 -5.23 -3.92
N ILE A 51 2.86 -5.29 -2.83
CA ILE A 51 1.55 -5.93 -2.80
C ILE A 51 0.60 -5.18 -3.72
N GLU A 52 0.48 -3.86 -3.58
CA GLU A 52 -0.39 -3.04 -4.44
C GLU A 52 0.06 -3.08 -5.92
N ASN A 53 1.36 -2.95 -6.20
CA ASN A 53 1.82 -2.97 -7.60
C ASN A 53 1.76 -4.35 -8.28
N SER A 54 1.58 -5.44 -7.53
CA SER A 54 1.57 -6.80 -8.10
C SER A 54 0.21 -7.48 -7.96
N GLN A 55 -0.41 -7.48 -6.78
CA GLN A 55 -1.73 -8.07 -6.58
C GLN A 55 -2.84 -7.19 -7.12
N HIS A 56 -2.86 -5.88 -6.81
CA HIS A 56 -3.95 -5.03 -7.32
C HIS A 56 -3.88 -4.89 -8.84
N TYR A 57 -2.69 -4.78 -9.45
CA TYR A 57 -2.62 -4.78 -10.92
C TYR A 57 -3.23 -6.05 -11.54
N ILE A 58 -3.02 -7.22 -10.93
CA ILE A 58 -3.61 -8.47 -11.42
C ILE A 58 -5.14 -8.45 -11.24
N LEU A 59 -5.63 -8.05 -10.07
CA LEU A 59 -7.05 -7.96 -9.79
C LEU A 59 -7.77 -6.92 -10.67
N ASP A 60 -7.21 -5.71 -10.76
CA ASP A 60 -7.78 -4.59 -11.48
C ASP A 60 -7.71 -4.79 -13.01
N VAL A 61 -6.63 -5.37 -13.54
CA VAL A 61 -6.37 -5.41 -14.99
C VAL A 61 -6.58 -6.81 -15.60
N VAL A 62 -6.13 -7.87 -14.92
CA VAL A 62 -6.27 -9.25 -15.45
C VAL A 62 -7.66 -9.80 -15.15
N PHE A 63 -8.16 -9.58 -13.92
CA PHE A 63 -9.50 -10.02 -13.53
C PHE A 63 -10.58 -8.97 -13.78
N ASN A 64 -10.20 -7.74 -14.16
CA ASN A 64 -11.12 -6.63 -14.42
C ASN A 64 -12.11 -6.44 -13.26
N GLU A 65 -11.60 -6.58 -12.03
CA GLU A 65 -12.39 -6.59 -10.80
C GLU A 65 -13.22 -5.31 -10.66
N ASP A 66 -12.65 -4.16 -11.02
CA ASP A 66 -13.31 -2.84 -11.00
C ASP A 66 -14.65 -2.80 -11.77
N ALA A 67 -14.79 -3.63 -12.81
CA ALA A 67 -16.01 -3.72 -13.61
C ALA A 67 -16.83 -5.00 -13.30
N SER A 68 -16.36 -5.84 -12.38
CA SER A 68 -17.04 -7.06 -11.97
C SER A 68 -18.33 -6.74 -11.23
N ARG A 69 -19.42 -7.40 -11.63
CA ARG A 69 -20.74 -7.32 -10.96
C ARG A 69 -21.04 -8.57 -10.13
N ILE A 70 -20.01 -9.35 -9.83
CA ILE A 70 -20.15 -10.57 -9.04
C ILE A 70 -20.56 -10.16 -7.62
N ALA A 71 -21.78 -10.53 -7.23
CA ALA A 71 -22.36 -10.22 -5.92
C ALA A 71 -22.55 -11.48 -5.04
N MET A 72 -21.93 -12.59 -5.43
CA MET A 72 -22.01 -13.88 -4.74
C MET A 72 -20.82 -13.96 -3.76
N GLU A 73 -21.09 -14.05 -2.46
CA GLU A 73 -20.08 -13.95 -1.39
C GLU A 73 -18.86 -14.88 -1.62
N ASP A 74 -19.11 -16.15 -1.95
CA ASP A 74 -18.05 -17.13 -2.18
C ASP A 74 -17.13 -16.75 -3.35
N ALA A 75 -17.65 -16.06 -4.36
CA ALA A 75 -16.87 -15.67 -5.53
C ALA A 75 -16.01 -14.43 -5.27
N VAL A 76 -16.44 -13.54 -4.37
CA VAL A 76 -15.65 -12.38 -3.92
C VAL A 76 -14.48 -12.84 -3.05
N GLU A 77 -14.71 -13.78 -2.13
CA GLU A 77 -13.64 -14.33 -1.28
C GLU A 77 -12.59 -15.09 -2.10
N ASN A 78 -13.03 -15.87 -3.09
CA ASN A 78 -12.11 -16.58 -3.99
C ASN A 78 -11.29 -15.65 -4.88
N MET A 79 -11.84 -14.49 -5.29
CA MET A 79 -11.08 -13.48 -6.04
C MET A 79 -10.00 -12.82 -5.16
N ALA A 80 -10.32 -12.52 -3.89
CA ALA A 80 -9.38 -11.91 -2.94
C ALA A 80 -8.21 -12.81 -2.50
N LEU A 81 -8.25 -14.11 -2.84
CA LEU A 81 -7.18 -15.07 -2.57
C LEU A 81 -6.07 -15.10 -3.65
N PHE A 82 -6.27 -14.40 -4.77
CA PHE A 82 -5.27 -14.23 -5.84
C PHE A 82 -4.52 -12.91 -5.69
#